data_AF-A0A417Z7M4-F1
#
_entry.id   AF-A0A417Z7M4-F1
#
_cell.length_a   1.000
_cell.length_b   1.000
_cell.length_c   1.000
_cell.angle_alpha   90.00
_cell.angle_beta   90.00
_cell.angle_gamma   90.00
#
_symmetry.space_group_name_H-M   'P 1'
#
loop_
_entity.id
_entity.type
_entity.pdbx_description
1 polymer ?
#
loop_
_entity_poly.entity_id
_entity_poly.type
_entity_poly.pdbx_seq_one_letter_code
_entity_poly.pdbx_strand_id
1 'polypeptide(L)'
;MSSLADDIRAQARVARTVGTSLSTTASNTRTKITTMHWKSTSADFCRQKLTEFTRIMDQRSADAHALAITIDKHAASVESRVDTLETIVGLPGRAVDAVTGPPTHSRPIPTEAIRGGAAR
;
A
#
# COMPACT_ATOMS: atom_id res chain seq x y z
N MET A 1 -11.14 7.45 -22.16
CA MET A 1 -11.32 7.73 -20.72
C MET A 1 -10.40 6.77 -19.97
N SER A 2 -9.59 7.23 -19.00
CA SER A 2 -8.81 6.32 -18.15
C SER A 2 -9.73 5.68 -17.11
N SER A 3 -9.47 4.42 -16.75
CA SER A 3 -10.15 3.79 -15.62
C SER A 3 -9.54 4.26 -14.29
N LEU A 4 -10.28 4.17 -13.20
CA LEU A 4 -9.75 4.41 -11.85
C LEU A 4 -8.51 3.54 -11.57
N ALA A 5 -8.48 2.31 -12.05
CA ALA A 5 -7.34 1.42 -11.91
C ALA A 5 -6.11 1.93 -12.68
N ASP A 6 -6.29 2.52 -13.86
CA ASP A 6 -5.20 3.14 -14.63
C ASP A 6 -4.59 4.36 -13.93
N ASP A 7 -5.44 5.17 -13.30
CA ASP A 7 -5.01 6.33 -12.52
C ASP A 7 -4.24 5.90 -11.26
N ILE A 8 -4.68 4.82 -10.59
CA ILE A 8 -3.94 4.21 -9.47
C ILE A 8 -2.59 3.67 -9.96
N ARG A 9 -2.53 3.00 -11.11
CA ARG A 9 -1.25 2.57 -11.69
C ARG A 9 -0.35 3.74 -12.09
N ALA A 10 -0.92 4.90 -12.44
CA ALA A 10 -0.14 6.10 -12.67
C ALA A 10 0.59 6.55 -11.40
N GLN A 11 -0.06 6.47 -10.24
CA GLN A 11 0.57 6.74 -8.94
C GLN A 11 1.72 5.75 -8.67
N ALA A 12 1.55 4.47 -8.99
CA ALA A 12 2.63 3.48 -8.85
C ALA A 12 3.85 3.82 -9.73
N ARG A 13 3.61 4.29 -10.97
CA ARG A 13 4.71 4.75 -11.86
C ARG A 13 5.47 5.93 -11.26
N VAL A 14 4.75 6.91 -10.70
CA VAL A 14 5.39 8.06 -10.01
C VAL A 14 6.25 7.59 -8.85
N ALA A 15 5.72 6.71 -7.98
CA ALA A 15 6.47 6.16 -6.86
C ALA A 15 7.76 5.42 -7.30
N ARG A 16 7.70 4.64 -8.40
CA ARG A 16 8.90 4.00 -8.97
C ARG A 16 9.91 5.04 -9.47
N THR A 17 9.47 6.07 -10.18
CA THR A 17 10.35 7.15 -10.67
C THR A 17 11.07 7.86 -9.52
N VAL A 18 10.36 8.16 -8.43
CA VAL A 18 10.95 8.72 -7.22
C VAL A 18 11.98 7.75 -6.63
N GLY A 19 11.63 6.47 -6.49
CA GLY A 19 12.54 5.43 -6.00
C GLY A 19 13.85 5.35 -6.80
N THR A 20 13.75 5.34 -8.13
CA THR A 20 14.90 5.32 -9.05
C THR A 20 15.73 6.60 -8.96
N SER A 21 15.09 7.76 -8.82
CA SER A 21 15.81 9.04 -8.69
C SER A 21 16.62 9.10 -7.40
N LEU A 22 16.07 8.59 -6.29
CA LEU A 22 16.75 8.50 -5.01
C LEU A 22 17.95 7.54 -5.06
N SER A 23 17.79 6.34 -5.60
CA SER A 23 18.90 5.37 -5.71
C SER A 23 20.00 5.86 -6.64
N THR A 24 19.64 6.52 -7.75
CA THR A 24 20.60 7.15 -8.67
C THR A 24 21.38 8.26 -7.96
N THR A 25 20.70 9.13 -7.22
CA THR A 25 21.35 10.21 -6.44
C THR A 25 22.30 9.63 -5.39
N ALA A 26 21.89 8.56 -4.71
CA ALA A 26 22.73 7.87 -3.74
C ALA A 26 23.97 7.24 -4.39
N SER A 27 23.82 6.59 -5.54
CA SER A 27 24.92 6.04 -6.33
C SER A 27 25.92 7.11 -6.77
N ASN A 28 25.43 8.21 -7.34
CA ASN A 28 26.25 9.33 -7.76
C ASN A 28 27.00 9.95 -6.58
N THR A 29 26.35 10.06 -5.42
CA THR A 29 26.97 10.58 -4.21
C THR A 29 28.05 9.64 -3.68
N ARG A 30 27.83 8.31 -3.64
CA ARG A 30 28.88 7.33 -3.28
C ARG A 30 30.07 7.39 -4.23
N THR A 31 29.82 7.57 -5.52
CA THR A 31 30.89 7.74 -6.52
C THR A 31 31.72 8.99 -6.20
N LYS A 32 31.09 10.12 -5.87
CA LYS A 32 31.83 11.32 -5.43
C LYS A 32 32.59 11.07 -4.13
N ILE A 33 32.00 10.37 -3.17
CA ILE A 33 32.66 10.02 -1.90
C ILE A 33 33.95 9.23 -2.14
N THR A 34 33.91 8.25 -3.04
CA THR A 34 35.04 7.34 -3.30
C THR A 34 36.12 7.94 -4.18
N THR A 35 35.77 8.90 -5.05
CA THR A 35 36.70 9.51 -6.01
C THR A 35 37.34 10.80 -5.51
N MET A 36 36.73 11.50 -4.55
CA MET A 36 37.30 12.73 -4.00
C MET A 36 38.44 12.43 -3.02
N HIS A 37 39.50 13.25 -3.10
CA HIS A 37 40.56 13.24 -2.10
C HIS A 37 40.15 14.09 -0.90
N TRP A 38 39.83 13.43 0.20
CA TRP A 38 39.52 14.08 1.47
C TRP A 38 40.82 14.45 2.20
N LYS A 39 41.07 15.74 2.44
CA LYS A 39 42.27 16.24 3.15
C LYS A 39 41.84 17.21 4.24
N SER A 40 41.51 16.70 5.42
CA SER A 40 41.32 17.40 6.71
C SER A 40 40.26 16.68 7.54
N THR A 41 40.26 16.93 8.85
CA THR A 41 39.20 16.47 9.75
C THR A 41 37.80 16.94 9.32
N SER A 42 37.67 18.17 8.83
CA SER A 42 36.40 18.69 8.31
C SER A 42 35.94 17.95 7.06
N ALA A 43 36.89 17.60 6.18
CA ALA A 43 36.61 16.80 4.98
C ALA A 43 36.12 15.39 5.36
N ASP A 44 36.72 14.75 6.37
CA ASP A 44 36.28 13.45 6.88
C ASP A 44 34.88 13.50 7.51
N PHE A 45 34.56 14.57 8.24
CA PHE A 45 33.21 14.80 8.76
C PHE A 45 32.18 14.92 7.62
N CYS A 46 32.47 15.70 6.58
CA CYS A 46 31.60 15.80 5.40
C CYS A 46 31.40 14.44 4.73
N ARG A 47 32.48 13.65 4.55
CA ARG A 47 32.41 12.30 4.02
C ARG A 47 31.50 11.40 4.85
N GLN A 48 31.60 11.44 6.17
CA GLN A 48 30.75 10.67 7.07
C GLN A 48 29.28 11.04 6.91
N LYS A 49 28.96 12.34 6.87
CA LYS A 49 27.59 12.83 6.71
C LYS A 49 26.99 12.51 5.35
N LEU A 50 27.78 12.60 4.29
CA LEU A 50 27.34 12.18 2.95
C LEU A 50 27.12 10.66 2.89
N THR A 51 27.95 9.87 3.57
CA THR A 51 27.75 8.42 3.66
C THR A 51 26.42 8.08 4.36
N GLU A 52 26.15 8.73 5.50
CA GLU A 52 24.87 8.59 6.21
C GLU A 52 23.67 9.01 5.35
N PHE A 53 23.80 10.12 4.63
CA PHE A 53 22.78 10.60 3.69
C PHE A 53 22.51 9.59 2.57
N THR A 54 23.52 8.94 2.00
CA THR A 54 23.31 7.90 0.97
C THR A 54 22.54 6.70 1.50
N ARG A 55 22.78 6.29 2.75
CA ARG A 55 22.02 5.20 3.40
C ARG A 55 20.54 5.56 3.57
N ILE A 56 20.25 6.80 3.95
CA ILE A 56 18.88 7.29 4.06
C ILE A 56 18.20 7.28 2.69
N MET A 57 18.88 7.75 1.64
CA MET A 57 18.32 7.73 0.29
C MET A 57 18.03 6.31 -0.21
N ASP A 58 18.88 5.33 0.07
CA ASP A 58 18.60 3.93 -0.26
C ASP A 58 17.36 3.42 0.43
N GLN A 59 17.23 3.70 1.73
CA GLN A 59 16.04 3.29 2.48
C GLN A 59 14.79 3.92 1.87
N ARG A 60 14.82 5.23 1.55
CA ARG A 60 13.69 5.92 0.93
C ARG A 60 13.39 5.44 -0.48
N SER A 61 14.41 5.03 -1.24
CA SER A 61 14.25 4.38 -2.53
C SER A 61 13.49 3.06 -2.39
N ALA A 62 13.91 2.21 -1.44
CA ALA A 62 13.24 0.95 -1.15
C ALA A 62 11.79 1.16 -0.67
N ASP A 63 11.55 2.12 0.23
CA ASP A 63 10.22 2.48 0.70
C ASP A 63 9.31 2.90 -0.47
N ALA A 64 9.82 3.72 -1.40
CA ALA A 64 9.08 4.16 -2.59
C ALA A 64 8.73 3.01 -3.54
N HIS A 65 9.65 2.06 -3.73
CA HIS A 65 9.38 0.85 -4.52
C HIS A 65 8.35 -0.07 -3.83
N ALA A 66 8.43 -0.24 -2.51
CA ALA A 66 7.45 -1.00 -1.74
C ALA A 66 6.06 -0.37 -1.80
N LEU A 67 5.98 0.97 -1.75
CA LEU A 67 4.75 1.71 -1.96
C LEU A 67 4.18 1.47 -3.37
N ALA A 68 5.01 1.52 -4.41
CA ALA A 68 4.57 1.26 -5.78
C ALA A 68 3.92 -0.13 -5.92
N ILE A 69 4.54 -1.17 -5.33
CA ILE A 69 3.99 -2.54 -5.30
C ILE A 69 2.64 -2.57 -4.58
N THR A 70 2.53 -1.84 -3.47
CA THR A 70 1.28 -1.74 -2.72
C THR A 70 0.19 -1.09 -3.58
N ILE A 71 0.51 0.01 -4.27
CA ILE A 71 -0.42 0.69 -5.17
C ILE A 71 -0.88 -0.23 -6.31
N ASP A 72 0.02 -1.00 -6.93
CA ASP A 72 -0.34 -1.95 -7.99
C ASP A 72 -1.35 -3.02 -7.49
N LYS A 73 -1.16 -3.53 -6.27
CA LYS A 73 -2.11 -4.47 -5.65
C LYS A 73 -3.49 -3.84 -5.46
N HIS A 74 -3.54 -2.55 -5.09
CA HIS A 74 -4.81 -1.83 -4.97
C HIS A 74 -5.48 -1.64 -6.33
N ALA A 75 -4.72 -1.31 -7.39
CA ALA A 75 -5.27 -1.21 -8.74
C ALA A 75 -5.92 -2.53 -9.18
N ALA A 76 -5.24 -3.66 -8.99
CA ALA A 76 -5.78 -4.98 -9.30
C ALA A 76 -7.04 -5.32 -8.49
N SER A 77 -7.09 -4.93 -7.21
CA SER A 77 -8.30 -5.11 -6.38
C SER A 77 -9.48 -4.27 -6.90
N VAL A 78 -9.23 -3.05 -7.38
CA VAL A 78 -10.26 -2.21 -7.98
C VAL A 78 -10.82 -2.84 -9.25
N GLU A 79 -9.97 -3.33 -10.15
CA GLU A 79 -10.41 -4.01 -11.37
C GLU A 79 -11.28 -5.23 -11.07
N SER A 80 -10.82 -6.10 -10.16
CA SER A 80 -11.58 -7.29 -9.77
C SER A 80 -12.98 -6.94 -9.22
N ARG A 81 -13.09 -5.83 -8.48
CA ARG A 81 -14.38 -5.35 -7.97
C ARG A 81 -15.26 -4.77 -9.08
N VAL A 82 -14.68 -4.07 -10.04
CA VAL A 82 -15.41 -3.56 -11.22
C VAL A 82 -15.95 -4.74 -12.04
N ASP A 83 -15.12 -5.73 -12.36
CA ASP A 83 -15.54 -6.93 -13.10
C ASP A 83 -16.67 -7.69 -12.38
N THR A 84 -16.58 -7.80 -11.06
CA THR A 84 -17.63 -8.42 -10.23
C THR A 84 -18.94 -7.66 -10.31
N LEU A 85 -18.89 -6.33 -10.23
CA LEU A 85 -20.09 -5.48 -10.32
C LEU A 85 -20.70 -5.51 -11.72
N GLU A 86 -19.89 -5.47 -12.78
CA GLU A 86 -20.34 -5.60 -14.16
C GLU A 86 -21.03 -6.95 -14.39
N THR A 87 -20.49 -8.02 -13.80
CA THR A 87 -21.12 -9.35 -13.84
C THR A 87 -22.48 -9.34 -13.15
N ILE A 88 -22.61 -8.71 -11.97
CA ILE A 88 -23.88 -8.64 -11.23
C ILE A 88 -24.92 -7.80 -11.99
N VAL A 89 -24.51 -6.66 -12.55
CA VAL A 89 -25.40 -5.72 -13.26
C VAL A 89 -25.79 -6.25 -14.64
N GLY A 90 -24.89 -6.97 -15.32
CA GLY A 90 -25.12 -7.57 -16.63
C GLY A 90 -26.01 -8.82 -16.62
N LEU A 91 -26.35 -9.35 -15.44
CA LEU A 91 -27.33 -10.43 -15.33
C LEU A 91 -28.74 -9.86 -15.60
N PRO A 92 -29.48 -10.35 -16.61
CA PRO A 92 -30.87 -9.98 -16.76
C PRO A 92 -31.60 -10.42 -15.49
N GLY A 93 -32.29 -9.49 -14.85
CA GLY A 93 -32.97 -9.70 -13.57
C GLY A 93 -33.74 -11.00 -13.61
N ARG A 94 -33.24 -12.04 -12.91
CA ARG A 94 -34.07 -13.19 -12.59
C ARG A 94 -35.21 -12.62 -11.76
N ALA A 95 -36.41 -12.74 -12.32
CA ALA A 95 -37.65 -12.38 -11.68
C ALA A 95 -37.60 -12.78 -10.20
N VAL A 96 -37.64 -11.78 -9.33
CA VAL A 96 -37.99 -11.98 -7.93
C VAL A 96 -39.50 -12.18 -7.92
N ASP A 97 -39.95 -13.34 -8.36
CA ASP A 97 -41.35 -13.76 -8.25
C ASP A 97 -41.54 -14.56 -6.95
N ALA A 98 -42.19 -13.88 -6.01
CA ALA A 98 -43.11 -14.36 -4.97
C ALA A 98 -42.89 -15.77 -4.36
N VAL A 99 -42.42 -15.78 -3.11
CA VAL A 99 -43.13 -16.50 -2.04
C VAL A 99 -43.43 -15.50 -0.93
N THR A 100 -44.65 -14.97 -0.97
CA THR A 100 -45.32 -14.32 0.16
C THR A 100 -45.43 -15.29 1.32
N GLY A 101 -44.75 -14.99 2.43
CA GLY A 101 -45.02 -15.57 3.73
C GLY A 101 -44.27 -14.76 4.79
N PRO A 102 -44.92 -14.23 5.84
CA PRO A 102 -44.22 -13.53 6.89
C PRO A 102 -43.56 -14.57 7.80
N PRO A 103 -42.24 -14.54 8.07
CA PRO A 103 -41.71 -15.26 9.20
C PRO A 103 -42.05 -14.47 10.46
N THR A 104 -42.99 -15.03 11.20
CA THR A 104 -43.38 -14.68 12.56
C THR A 104 -42.18 -14.61 13.51
N HIS A 105 -42.16 -13.53 14.30
CA HIS A 105 -41.60 -13.35 15.63
C HIS A 105 -40.57 -14.34 16.20
N SER A 106 -39.46 -13.73 16.64
CA SER A 106 -38.86 -13.85 17.98
C SER A 106 -38.30 -15.21 18.40
N ARG A 107 -36.96 -15.29 18.53
CA ARG A 107 -36.33 -16.11 19.57
C ARG A 107 -35.16 -15.38 20.26
N PRO A 108 -34.94 -15.66 21.56
CA PRO A 108 -34.25 -14.78 22.49
C PRO A 108 -32.73 -14.99 22.46
N ILE A 109 -32.01 -13.97 22.94
CA ILE A 109 -30.59 -14.03 23.30
C ILE A 109 -30.41 -15.09 24.41
N PRO A 110 -29.52 -16.09 24.26
CA PRO A 110 -29.14 -16.95 25.36
C PRO A 110 -28.30 -16.15 26.37
N THR A 111 -28.91 -15.72 27.46
CA THR A 111 -28.22 -15.14 28.63
C THR A 111 -27.65 -16.28 29.46
N GLU A 112 -26.50 -16.82 29.05
CA GLU A 112 -25.74 -17.77 29.89
C GLU A 112 -24.24 -17.50 29.77
N ALA A 113 -23.85 -16.29 30.19
CA ALA A 113 -22.47 -15.97 30.56
C ALA A 113 -22.46 -14.85 31.62
N ILE A 114 -23.28 -14.99 32.66
CA ILE A 114 -23.05 -14.31 33.93
C ILE A 114 -23.29 -15.32 35.03
N ARG A 115 -22.19 -15.73 35.68
CA ARG A 115 -22.07 -16.09 37.11
C ARG A 115 -21.63 -17.53 37.42
N GLY A 116 -20.32 -17.69 37.52
CA GLY A 116 -19.66 -18.42 38.59
C GLY A 116 -18.28 -17.78 38.77
N GLY A 117 -17.84 -17.29 39.92
CA GLY A 117 -18.41 -17.15 41.25
C GLY A 117 -17.61 -16.05 41.98
N ALA A 118 -18.22 -15.51 43.02
CA ALA A 118 -17.70 -14.42 43.83
C ALA A 118 -16.63 -14.86 44.84
N ALA A 119 -15.85 -13.87 45.33
CA ALA A 119 -15.08 -13.82 46.58
C ALA A 119 -13.87 -14.79 46.65
N ARG A 120 -12.64 -14.32 46.85
CA ARG A 120 -12.12 -13.40 47.87
C ARG A 120 -10.88 -12.66 47.41
#